data_AF-A0A0D8L9V9-F1
#
_entry.id   AF-A0A0D8L9V9-F1
#
_cell.length_a   1.000
_cell.length_b   1.000
_cell.length_c   1.000
_cell.angle_alpha   90.00
_cell.angle_beta   90.00
_cell.angle_gamma   90.00
#
_symmetry.space_group_name_H-M   'P 1'
#
loop_
_entity.id
_entity.type
_entity.pdbx_description
1 polymer ?
#
loop_
_entity_poly.entity_id
_entity_poly.type
_entity_poly.pdbx_seq_one_letter_code
_entity_poly.pdbx_strand_id
1 'polypeptide(L)'
;MSAKKLADMLYVSKNTIHSYESGKAQISIDAIHKLSFLFNCNINDFFTESLITNQNNDVKNNNEISEMIINYFRSESFMKMM
;
A
#
# COMPACT_ATOMS: atom_id res chain seq x y z
N MET A 1 -25.66 -6.50 6.27
CA MET A 1 -25.70 -5.03 6.46
C MET A 1 -26.06 -4.38 5.12
N SER A 2 -26.83 -3.29 5.07
CA SER A 2 -27.13 -2.60 3.80
C SER A 2 -26.07 -1.55 3.47
N ALA A 3 -25.82 -1.28 2.18
CA ALA A 3 -24.83 -0.29 1.75
C ALA A 3 -25.12 1.13 2.29
N LYS A 4 -26.41 1.48 2.47
CA LYS A 4 -26.80 2.76 3.10
C LYS A 4 -26.36 2.80 4.57
N LYS A 5 -26.64 1.73 5.33
CA LYS A 5 -26.27 1.65 6.74
C LYS A 5 -24.74 1.69 6.94
N LEU A 6 -23.99 1.06 6.03
CA LEU A 6 -22.53 1.10 6.02
C LEU A 6 -22.00 2.51 5.72
N ALA A 7 -22.60 3.19 4.74
CA ALA A 7 -22.25 4.56 4.39
C ALA A 7 -22.44 5.51 5.59
N ASP A 8 -23.56 5.38 6.29
CA ASP A 8 -23.88 6.15 7.49
C ASP A 8 -22.84 5.90 8.61
N MET A 9 -22.43 4.64 8.82
CA MET A 9 -21.42 4.26 9.83
C MET A 9 -20.01 4.78 9.49
N LEU A 10 -19.68 4.86 8.20
CA LEU A 10 -18.38 5.36 7.73
C LEU A 10 -18.34 6.88 7.54
N TYR A 11 -19.48 7.57 7.69
CA TYR A 11 -19.65 8.99 7.37
C TYR A 11 -19.28 9.33 5.92
N VAL A 12 -19.71 8.46 4.99
CA VAL A 12 -19.52 8.65 3.54
C VAL A 12 -20.86 8.55 2.81
N SER A 13 -20.88 8.95 1.54
CA SER A 13 -22.08 8.78 0.72
C SER A 13 -22.28 7.32 0.29
N LYS A 14 -23.53 6.92 0.02
CA LYS A 14 -23.83 5.61 -0.58
C LYS A 14 -23.09 5.40 -1.91
N ASN A 15 -22.94 6.47 -2.71
CA ASN A 15 -22.21 6.41 -3.96
C ASN A 15 -20.72 6.11 -3.73
N THR A 16 -20.14 6.66 -2.65
CA THR A 16 -18.75 6.40 -2.26
C THR A 16 -18.52 4.92 -1.94
N ILE A 17 -19.44 4.29 -1.19
CA ILE A 17 -19.39 2.83 -0.94
C ILE A 17 -19.44 2.06 -2.26
N HIS A 18 -20.35 2.43 -3.16
CA HIS A 18 -20.44 1.78 -4.47
C HIS A 18 -19.16 1.95 -5.31
N SER A 19 -18.53 3.12 -5.25
CA SER A 19 -17.24 3.37 -5.91
C SER A 19 -16.11 2.52 -5.33
N TYR A 20 -16.11 2.26 -4.02
CA TYR A 20 -15.15 1.34 -3.39
C TYR A 20 -15.39 -0.11 -3.85
N GLU A 21 -16.63 -0.59 -3.78
CA GLU A 21 -16.98 -1.98 -4.14
C GLU A 21 -16.75 -2.28 -5.63
N SER A 22 -16.86 -1.27 -6.49
CA SER A 22 -16.62 -1.40 -7.94
C SER A 22 -15.16 -1.18 -8.36
N GLY A 23 -14.27 -0.87 -7.41
CA GLY A 23 -12.86 -0.55 -7.69
C GLY A 23 -12.64 0.76 -8.46
N LYS A 24 -13.67 1.61 -8.59
CA LYS A 24 -13.59 2.90 -9.29
C LYS A 24 -12.88 3.97 -8.47
N ALA A 25 -12.87 3.84 -7.15
CA ALA A 25 -12.20 4.76 -6.25
C ALA A 25 -11.31 4.00 -5.26
N GLN A 26 -10.12 4.54 -5.04
CA GLN A 26 -9.24 4.07 -3.98
C GLN A 26 -9.86 4.41 -2.63
N ILE A 27 -9.94 3.42 -1.74
CA ILE A 27 -10.34 3.61 -0.35
C ILE A 27 -9.14 4.09 0.49
N SER A 28 -9.36 4.99 1.44
CA SER A 28 -8.30 5.46 2.33
C SER A 28 -8.00 4.45 3.44
N ILE A 29 -6.78 4.49 3.99
CA ILE A 29 -6.38 3.62 5.10
C ILE A 29 -7.27 3.85 6.33
N ASP A 30 -7.65 5.09 6.63
CA ASP A 30 -8.57 5.44 7.71
C ASP A 30 -9.94 4.77 7.56
N ALA A 31 -10.46 4.72 6.33
CA ALA A 31 -11.73 4.07 6.05
C ALA A 31 -11.62 2.54 6.19
N ILE A 32 -10.52 1.95 5.72
CA ILE A 32 -10.24 0.51 5.91
C ILE A 32 -10.12 0.17 7.40
N HIS A 33 -9.43 1.00 8.18
CA HIS A 33 -9.33 0.84 9.62
C HIS A 33 -10.72 0.91 10.29
N LYS A 34 -11.56 1.88 9.94
CA LYS A 34 -12.95 1.92 10.45
C LYS A 34 -13.75 0.67 10.08
N LEU A 35 -13.56 0.16 8.86
CA LEU A 35 -14.19 -1.09 8.41
C LEU A 35 -13.72 -2.29 9.22
N SER A 36 -12.43 -2.39 9.54
CA SER A 36 -11.90 -3.50 10.35
C SER A 36 -12.51 -3.51 11.76
N PHE A 37 -12.67 -2.33 12.36
CA PHE A 37 -13.39 -2.19 13.64
C PHE A 37 -14.88 -2.55 13.52
N LEU A 38 -15.58 -2.08 12.48
CA LEU A 38 -17.00 -2.35 12.27
C LEU A 38 -17.31 -3.83 12.01
N PHE A 39 -16.42 -4.52 11.29
CA PHE A 39 -16.57 -5.93 10.95
C PHE A 39 -15.88 -6.87 11.94
N ASN A 40 -15.18 -6.33 12.94
CA ASN A 40 -14.42 -7.09 13.92
C ASN A 40 -13.45 -8.09 13.25
N CYS A 41 -12.69 -7.61 12.27
CA CYS A 41 -11.70 -8.38 11.55
C CYS A 41 -10.32 -7.69 11.59
N ASN A 42 -9.27 -8.41 11.18
CA ASN A 42 -7.95 -7.80 11.11
C ASN A 42 -7.87 -6.87 9.90
N ILE A 43 -7.20 -5.73 10.03
CA ILE A 43 -7.02 -4.80 8.92
C ILE A 43 -6.33 -5.47 7.72
N ASN A 44 -5.46 -6.46 7.98
CA ASN A 44 -4.77 -7.24 6.97
C ASN A 44 -5.72 -8.09 6.12
N ASP A 45 -6.93 -8.42 6.62
CA ASP A 45 -7.92 -9.21 5.88
C ASP A 45 -8.47 -8.44 4.65
N PHE A 46 -8.30 -7.11 4.61
CA PHE A 46 -8.65 -6.28 3.45
C PHE A 46 -7.56 -6.24 2.37
N PHE A 47 -6.36 -6.76 2.65
CA PHE A 47 -5.22 -6.74 1.74
C PHE A 47 -4.86 -8.17 1.34
N THR A 48 -5.13 -8.55 0.09
CA THR A 48 -4.66 -9.83 -0.47
C THR A 48 -3.23 -9.70 -1.02
N GLU A 49 -2.48 -10.81 -1.05
CA GLU A 49 -1.11 -10.87 -1.61
C GLU A 49 -1.02 -10.30 -3.03
N SER A 50 -2.11 -10.35 -3.82
CA SER A 50 -2.20 -9.77 -5.16
C SER A 50 -2.08 -8.23 -5.21
N LEU A 51 -2.26 -7.53 -4.08
CA LEU A 51 -2.08 -6.07 -3.97
C LEU A 51 -0.66 -5.70 -3.50
N ILE A 52 0.06 -6.63 -2.87
CA ILE A 52 1.41 -6.40 -2.30
C ILE A 52 2.48 -6.47 -3.40
N THR A 53 2.25 -7.21 -4.48
CA THR A 53 3.22 -7.46 -5.55
C THR A 53 3.61 -6.21 -6.37
N ASN A 54 2.84 -5.12 -6.34
CA ASN A 54 3.18 -3.90 -7.09
C ASN A 54 4.05 -2.90 -6.32
N GLN A 55 4.18 -2.99 -5.00
CA GLN A 55 5.01 -2.05 -4.21
C GLN A 55 6.45 -2.53 -3.98
N ASN A 56 6.72 -3.81 -4.22
CA ASN A 56 8.08 -4.36 -4.06
C ASN A 56 9.06 -3.93 -5.17
N ASN A 57 8.57 -3.38 -6.29
CA ASN A 57 9.43 -2.92 -7.38
C ASN A 57 10.23 -1.66 -7.01
N ASP A 58 9.64 -0.76 -6.21
CA ASP A 58 10.32 0.47 -5.79
C ASP A 58 11.38 0.22 -4.71
N VAL A 59 11.13 -0.72 -3.80
CA VAL A 59 12.09 -1.09 -2.74
C VAL A 59 13.31 -1.83 -3.33
N LYS A 60 13.10 -2.67 -4.34
CA LYS A 60 14.19 -3.42 -4.98
C LYS A 60 15.18 -2.49 -5.70
N ASN A 61 14.68 -1.45 -6.37
CA ASN A 61 15.50 -0.50 -7.11
C ASN A 61 16.45 0.31 -6.20
N ASN A 62 15.97 0.74 -5.03
CA ASN A 62 16.80 1.50 -4.08
C ASN A 62 17.96 0.66 -3.50
N ASN A 63 17.75 -0.64 -3.32
CA ASN A 63 18.80 -1.54 -2.84
C ASN A 63 19.87 -1.78 -3.92
N GLU A 64 19.46 -1.92 -5.18
CA GLU A 64 20.39 -2.12 -6.31
C GLU A 64 21.28 -0.89 -6.56
N ILE A 65 20.72 0.31 -6.50
CA ILE A 65 21.48 1.57 -6.61
C ILE A 65 22.47 1.70 -5.45
N SER A 66 22.04 1.38 -4.23
CA SER A 66 22.89 1.45 -3.04
C SER A 66 24.08 0.50 -3.14
N GLU A 67 23.85 -0.74 -3.57
CA GLU A 67 24.92 -1.73 -3.80
C GLU A 67 25.89 -1.30 -4.91
N MET A 68 25.39 -0.71 -5.99
CA MET A 68 26.24 -0.23 -7.08
C MET A 68 27.19 0.89 -6.64
N ILE A 69 26.69 1.84 -5.85
CA ILE A 69 27.49 2.94 -5.29
C ILE A 69 28.53 2.41 -4.31
N ILE A 70 28.13 1.50 -3.40
CA ILE A 70 29.04 0.87 -2.43
C ILE A 70 30.16 0.11 -3.16
N ASN A 71 29.83 -0.64 -4.21
CA ASN A 71 30.81 -1.40 -4.99
C ASN A 71 31.75 -0.49 -5.79
N TYR A 72 31.26 0.65 -6.30
CA TYR A 72 32.10 1.66 -6.95
C TYR A 72 33.15 2.22 -5.98
N PHE A 73 32.74 2.62 -4.77
CA PHE A 73 33.66 3.13 -3.74
C PHE A 73 34.66 2.09 -3.24
N ARG A 74 34.28 0.81 -3.25
CA ARG A 74 35.18 -0.31 -2.91
C ARG A 74 36.10 -0.73 -4.05
N SER A 75 35.92 -0.20 -5.26
CA SER A 75 36.71 -0.62 -6.42
C SER A 75 38.16 -0.15 -6.32
N GLU A 76 39.08 -0.99 -6.81
CA GLU A 76 40.51 -0.67 -6.95
C GLU A 76 40.74 0.62 -7.75
N SER A 77 39.93 0.89 -8.77
CA SER A 77 40.04 2.12 -9.57
C SER A 77 39.73 3.37 -8.74
N PHE A 78 38.72 3.31 -7.87
CA PHE A 78 38.41 4.42 -6.97
C PHE A 78 39.48 4.58 -5.89
N MET A 79 39.92 3.47 -5.27
CA MET A 79 40.95 3.51 -4.21
C MET A 79 42.30 4.02 -4.71
N LYS A 80 42.65 3.79 -5.98
CA LYS A 80 43.88 4.32 -6.60
C LYS A 80 43.81 5.79 -6.98
N MET A 81 42.60 6.38 -6.96
CA MET A 81 42.35 7.78 -7.31
C MET A 81 42.34 8.69 -6.08
N MET A 82 42.26 8.11 -4.87
CA MET A 82 42.46 8.76 -3.58
C MET A 82 43.95 8.84 -3.23
#